data_AF-A0A0A6XGF8-F1
#
_entry.id   AF-A0A0A6XGF8-F1
#
_cell.length_a   1.000
_cell.length_b   1.000
_cell.length_c   1.000
_cell.angle_alpha   90.00
_cell.angle_beta   90.00
_cell.angle_gamma   90.00
#
_symmetry.space_group_name_H-M   'P 1'
#
loop_
_entity.id
_entity.type
_entity.pdbx_description
1 polymer ?
#
loop_
_entity_poly.entity_id
_entity_poly.type
_entity_poly.pdbx_seq_one_letter_code
_entity_poly.pdbx_strand_id
1 'polypeptide(L)'
;MSEPHVTLDPRSLNPVEEKLRGPLEDQLSSALQAATVKIRQRYAGESVDQVTSMLLEQAKEGLHPDIAAGFHPDHMQLRHVAEEIVSHAR
;
A
#
# COMPACT_ATOMS: atom_id res chain seq x y z
N MET A 1 -13.75 -0.89 -8.18
CA MET A 1 -12.78 -0.85 -7.06
C MET A 1 -11.57 -0.12 -7.57
N SER A 2 -11.11 0.93 -6.89
CA SER A 2 -9.82 1.54 -7.23
C SER A 2 -8.75 0.52 -6.87
N GLU A 3 -8.17 -0.13 -7.88
CA GLU A 3 -6.99 -0.96 -7.68
C GLU A 3 -5.90 -0.06 -7.10
N PRO A 4 -5.33 -0.39 -5.93
CA PRO A 4 -4.26 0.39 -5.37
C PRO A 4 -3.01 0.27 -6.26
N HIS A 5 -2.92 1.15 -7.24
CA HIS A 5 -1.75 1.26 -8.10
C HIS A 5 -0.69 2.04 -7.36
N VAL A 6 0.33 1.33 -6.89
CA VAL A 6 1.52 1.93 -6.33
C VAL A 6 2.48 2.22 -7.46
N THR A 7 2.86 3.49 -7.62
CA THR A 7 3.96 3.89 -8.49
C THR A 7 5.19 4.18 -7.64
N LEU A 8 6.31 3.56 -7.98
CA LEU A 8 7.59 3.84 -7.32
C LEU A 8 8.23 5.08 -7.94
N ASP A 9 8.67 6.02 -7.10
CA ASP A 9 9.35 7.23 -7.59
C ASP A 9 10.75 6.88 -8.13
N PRO A 10 11.03 7.11 -9.42
CA PRO A 10 12.27 6.67 -10.06
C PRO A 10 13.53 7.37 -9.52
N ARG A 11 13.40 8.50 -8.81
CA ARG A 11 14.54 9.20 -8.19
C ARG A 11 14.96 8.59 -6.87
N SER A 12 14.11 7.73 -6.32
CA SER A 12 14.34 7.02 -5.05
C SER A 12 14.80 5.58 -5.27
N LEU A 13 14.83 5.11 -6.52
CA LEU A 13 15.18 3.74 -6.88
C LEU A 13 16.66 3.60 -7.23
N ASN A 14 17.29 2.52 -6.76
CA ASN A 14 18.61 2.12 -7.22
C ASN A 14 18.55 1.53 -8.64
N PRO A 15 19.70 1.39 -9.34
CA PRO A 15 19.75 0.90 -10.73
C PRO A 15 19.14 -0.49 -10.94
N VAL A 16 19.12 -1.32 -9.90
CA VAL A 16 18.48 -2.65 -9.90
C VAL A 16 16.97 -2.53 -9.78
N GLU A 17 16.49 -1.63 -8.93
CA GLU A 17 15.05 -1.38 -8.73
C GLU A 17 14.42 -0.70 -9.94
N GLU A 18 15.15 0.18 -10.62
CA GLU A 18 14.71 0.77 -11.90
C GLU A 18 14.51 -0.32 -12.97
N LYS A 19 15.42 -1.29 -13.05
CA LYS A 19 15.30 -2.46 -13.96
C LYS A 19 14.16 -3.41 -13.57
N LEU A 20 13.86 -3.50 -12.27
CA LEU A 20 12.82 -4.36 -11.72
C LEU A 20 11.52 -3.60 -11.44
N ARG A 21 11.36 -2.37 -11.94
CA ARG A 21 10.24 -1.50 -11.61
C ARG A 21 8.88 -2.15 -11.89
N GLY A 22 8.70 -2.73 -13.07
CA GLY A 22 7.46 -3.42 -13.43
C GLY A 22 7.09 -4.55 -12.44
N PRO A 23 7.97 -5.55 -12.23
CA PRO A 23 7.75 -6.60 -11.23
C PRO A 23 7.54 -6.06 -9.80
N LEU A 24 8.25 -5.00 -9.43
CA LEU A 24 8.16 -4.38 -8.12
C LEU A 24 6.81 -3.70 -7.89
N GLU A 25 6.33 -2.93 -8.86
CA GLU A 25 5.01 -2.28 -8.84
C GLU A 25 3.89 -3.33 -8.75
N ASP A 26 4.03 -4.46 -9.45
CA ASP A 26 3.08 -5.57 -9.41
C ASP A 26 3.08 -6.29 -8.04
N GLN A 27 4.28 -6.52 -7.48
CA GLN A 27 4.44 -7.10 -6.14
C GLN A 27 3.90 -6.17 -5.05
N LEU A 28 4.12 -4.86 -5.18
CA LEU A 28 3.59 -3.82 -4.30
C LEU A 28 2.07 -3.75 -4.35
N SER A 29 1.51 -3.73 -5.56
CA SER A 29 0.06 -3.70 -5.76
C SER A 29 -0.58 -4.96 -5.16
N SER A 30 0.04 -6.12 -5.36
CA SER A 30 -0.38 -7.39 -4.75
C SER A 30 -0.29 -7.37 -3.22
N ALA A 31 0.80 -6.84 -2.67
CA ALA A 31 0.98 -6.72 -1.22
C ALA A 31 -0.06 -5.76 -0.61
N LEU A 32 -0.34 -4.62 -1.26
CA LEU A 32 -1.33 -3.64 -0.79
C LEU A 32 -2.74 -4.21 -0.87
N GLN A 33 -3.05 -4.97 -1.92
CA GLN A 33 -4.32 -5.67 -2.06
C GLN A 33 -4.48 -6.74 -0.97
N ALA A 34 -3.45 -7.53 -0.70
CA ALA A 34 -3.47 -8.53 0.38
C ALA A 34 -3.64 -7.87 1.76
N ALA A 35 -2.95 -6.75 2.01
CA ALA A 35 -3.11 -5.95 3.23
C ALA A 35 -4.54 -5.43 3.36
N THR A 36 -5.10 -4.88 2.29
CA THR A 36 -6.49 -4.40 2.23
C THR A 36 -7.48 -5.51 2.58
N VAL A 37 -7.33 -6.70 2.00
CA VAL A 37 -8.19 -7.86 2.30
C VAL A 37 -8.06 -8.28 3.77
N LYS A 38 -6.84 -8.35 4.31
CA LYS A 38 -6.61 -8.70 5.72
C LYS A 38 -7.24 -7.70 6.67
N ILE A 39 -7.07 -6.40 6.42
CA ILE A 39 -7.63 -5.34 7.26
C ILE A 39 -9.15 -5.39 7.19
N ARG A 40 -9.74 -5.57 6.01
CA ARG A 40 -11.20 -5.76 5.88
C ARG A 40 -11.73 -6.95 6.67
N GLN A 41 -11.01 -8.08 6.66
CA GLN A 41 -11.41 -9.27 7.42
C GLN A 41 -11.29 -9.09 8.94
N ARG A 42 -10.35 -8.26 9.39
CA ARG A 42 -10.13 -7.95 10.81
C ARG A 42 -10.79 -6.65 11.27
N TYR A 43 -11.48 -5.95 10.37
CA TYR A 43 -12.07 -4.66 10.65
C TYR A 43 -13.09 -4.79 11.78
N ALA A 44 -12.82 -4.10 12.87
CA ALA A 44 -13.57 -4.07 14.12
C ALA A 44 -14.16 -2.68 14.43
N GLY A 45 -14.13 -1.75 13.46
CA GLY A 45 -14.62 -0.38 13.61
C GLY A 45 -13.51 0.67 13.72
N GLU A 46 -12.30 0.36 13.24
CA GLU A 46 -11.19 1.30 13.18
C GLU A 46 -11.52 2.55 12.34
N SER A 47 -10.98 3.70 12.74
CA SER A 47 -11.13 4.93 11.97
C SER A 47 -10.33 4.86 10.65
N VAL A 48 -10.73 5.65 9.66
CA VAL A 48 -10.01 5.79 8.37
C VAL A 48 -8.51 6.02 8.59
N ASP A 49 -8.14 6.86 9.55
CA ASP A 49 -6.75 7.19 9.87
C ASP A 49 -5.96 5.98 10.41
N GLN A 50 -6.60 5.15 11.24
CA GLN A 50 -6.05 3.89 11.74
C GLN A 50 -5.86 2.89 10.59
N VAL A 51 -6.89 2.71 9.76
CA VAL A 51 -6.83 1.82 8.58
C VAL A 51 -5.75 2.29 7.59
N THR A 52 -5.60 3.59 7.39
CA THR A 52 -4.55 4.20 6.55
C THR A 52 -3.16 3.87 7.09
N SER A 53 -2.96 4.00 8.40
CA SER A 53 -1.69 3.67 9.05
C SER A 53 -1.40 2.16 8.95
N MET A 54 -2.39 1.31 9.19
CA MET A 54 -2.26 -0.14 9.06
C MET A 54 -1.94 -0.57 7.63
N LEU A 55 -2.56 0.05 6.62
CA LEU A 55 -2.25 -0.20 5.21
C LEU A 55 -0.80 0.17 4.90
N LEU A 56 -0.33 1.32 5.38
CA LEU A 56 1.04 1.78 5.19
C LEU A 56 2.05 0.83 5.86
N GLU A 57 1.80 0.41 7.10
CA GLU A 57 2.68 -0.53 7.80
C GLU A 57 2.69 -1.91 7.14
N GLN A 58 1.53 -2.48 6.81
CA GLN A 58 1.46 -3.77 6.12
C GLN A 58 2.10 -3.74 4.73
N ALA A 59 1.97 -2.62 4.00
CA ALA A 59 2.65 -2.42 2.74
C ALA A 59 4.17 -2.40 2.93
N LYS A 60 4.68 -1.68 3.95
CA LYS A 60 6.10 -1.62 4.29
C LYS A 60 6.66 -2.95 4.77
N GLU A 61 5.91 -3.74 5.55
CA GLU A 61 6.32 -5.08 5.99
C GLU A 61 6.44 -6.07 4.83
N GLY A 62 5.66 -5.89 3.76
CA GLY A 62 5.74 -6.69 2.53
C GLY A 62 6.89 -6.28 1.60
N LEU A 63 7.58 -5.19 1.90
CA LEU A 63 8.66 -4.63 1.08
C LEU A 63 10.04 -4.98 1.64
N HIS A 64 11.01 -5.09 0.74
CA HIS A 64 12.41 -5.14 1.15
C HIS A 64 12.77 -3.82 1.85
N PRO A 65 13.61 -3.81 2.91
CA PRO A 65 14.00 -2.60 3.62
C PRO A 65 14.57 -1.50 2.71
N ASP A 66 15.30 -1.86 1.65
CA ASP A 66 15.79 -0.90 0.64
C ASP A 66 14.65 -0.19 -0.12
N ILE A 67 13.59 -0.93 -0.46
CA ILE A 67 12.41 -0.39 -1.16
C ILE A 67 11.54 0.39 -0.17
N ALA A 68 11.36 -0.14 1.05
CA ALA A 68 10.58 0.50 2.11
C ALA A 68 11.14 1.88 2.49
N ALA A 69 12.45 2.07 2.39
CA ALA A 69 13.11 3.35 2.60
C ALA A 69 12.78 4.38 1.49
N GLY A 70 12.61 3.93 0.25
CA GLY A 70 12.17 4.76 -0.88
C GLY A 70 10.65 4.83 -1.06
N PHE A 71 9.90 4.03 -0.29
CA PHE A 71 8.46 3.86 -0.44
C PHE A 71 7.68 5.04 0.17
N HIS A 72 7.30 5.97 -0.70
CA HIS A 72 6.44 7.11 -0.39
C HIS A 72 5.11 6.99 -1.14
N PRO A 73 4.18 6.14 -0.68
CA PRO A 73 2.85 6.07 -1.28
C PRO A 73 2.11 7.40 -1.09
N ASP A 74 1.24 7.72 -2.05
CA ASP A 74 0.39 8.89 -1.94
C ASP A 74 -0.57 8.71 -0.76
N HIS A 75 -0.37 9.51 0.29
CA HIS A 75 -1.19 9.48 1.50
C HIS A 75 -2.67 9.74 1.22
N MET A 76 -3.00 10.56 0.22
CA MET A 76 -4.40 10.82 -0.17
C MET A 76 -5.00 9.58 -0.82
N GLN A 77 -4.22 8.85 -1.62
CA GLN A 77 -4.65 7.62 -2.25
C GLN A 77 -4.84 6.49 -1.23
N LEU A 78 -3.91 6.34 -0.28
CA LEU A 78 -4.04 5.42 0.85
C LEU A 78 -5.28 5.73 1.69
N ARG A 79 -5.51 7.02 1.97
CA ARG A 79 -6.70 7.46 2.71
C ARG A 79 -7.98 7.12 1.95
N HIS A 80 -8.02 7.35 0.64
CA HIS A 80 -9.17 6.96 -0.19
C HIS A 80 -9.46 5.46 -0.12
N VAL A 81 -8.42 4.61 -0.17
CA VAL A 81 -8.60 3.16 -0.01
C VAL A 81 -9.12 2.81 1.39
N ALA A 82 -8.61 3.47 2.43
CA ALA A 82 -9.09 3.30 3.79
C ALA A 82 -10.55 3.73 3.96
N GLU A 83 -10.97 4.84 3.33
CA GLU A 83 -12.36 5.30 3.31
C GLU A 83 -13.28 4.29 2.64
N GLU A 84 -12.86 3.70 1.51
CA GLU A 84 -13.61 2.65 0.81
C GLU A 84 -13.77 1.38 1.67
N ILE A 85 -12.70 0.99 2.40
CA ILE A 85 -12.73 -0.14 3.35
C ILE A 85 -13.75 0.11 4.46
N VAL A 86 -13.66 1.28 5.11
CA VAL A 86 -14.56 1.69 6.21
C VAL A 86 -16.00 1.80 5.71
N SER A 87 -16.21 2.35 4.50
CA SER A 87 -17.54 2.51 3.91
C SER A 87 -18.17 1.17 3.49
N HIS A 88 -17.39 0.17 3.06
CA HIS A 88 -17.90 -1.15 2.67
C HIS A 88 -18.09 -2.11 3.85
N ALA A 89 -17.49 -1.83 5.00
CA ALA A 89 -17.60 -2.67 6.20
C ALA A 89 -18.76 -2.24 7.13
N ARG A 90 -19.50 -1.20 6.76
CA ARG A 90 -20.60 -0.61 7.53
C ARG A 90 -21.96 -1.18 7.16
#